data_AF-A0A523NIL4-F1
#
_entry.id   AF-A0A523NIL4-F1
#
_cell.length_a   1.000
_cell.length_b   1.000
_cell.length_c   1.000
_cell.angle_alpha   90.00
_cell.angle_beta   90.00
_cell.angle_gamma   90.00
#
_symmetry.space_group_name_H-M   'P 1'
#
loop_
_entity.id
_entity.type
_entity.pdbx_description
1 polymer ?
#
loop_
_entity_poly.entity_id
_entity_poly.type
_entity_poly.pdbx_seq_one_letter_code
_entity_poly.pdbx_strand_id
1 'polypeptide(L)' 'MIFGKDDCPYTTKACQDYKKQCKSFIYVNVENNPQGLEKMLEYSNGDYVIPVIVNVDEGNVEIGYTD' A
#
# COMPACT_ATOMS: atom_id res chain seq x y z
N MET A 1 2.33 -4.12 4.84
CA MET A 1 3.03 -3.06 4.08
C MET A 1 1.99 -2.32 3.26
N ILE A 2 2.13 -1.00 3.11
CA ILE A 2 1.25 -0.19 2.26
C ILE A 2 2.15 0.49 1.22
N PHE A 3 1.95 0.14 -0.05
CA PHE A 3 2.60 0.79 -1.18
C PHE A 3 1.65 1.84 -1.74
N GLY A 4 2.13 3.06 -1.95
CA GLY A 4 1.29 4.13 -2.48
C GLY A 4 2.06 5.42 -2.72
N LYS A 5 1.32 6.53 -2.72
CA LYS A 5 1.86 7.87 -2.94
C LYS A 5 1.30 8.87 -1.95
N ASP A 6 2.05 9.94 -1.70
CA ASP A 6 1.68 10.96 -0.73
C ASP A 6 0.51 11.83 -1.24
N ASP A 7 0.37 11.98 -2.55
CA ASP A 7 -0.71 12.75 -3.21
C ASP A 7 -1.98 11.93 -3.48
N CYS A 8 -1.97 10.63 -3.16
CA CYS A 8 -3.13 9.76 -3.35
C CYS A 8 -4.07 9.79 -2.13
N PRO A 9 -5.34 10.21 -2.29
CA PRO A 9 -6.30 10.25 -1.19
C PRO A 9 -6.59 8.85 -0.61
N TYR A 10 -6.59 7.81 -1.44
CA TYR A 10 -6.83 6.42 -1.00
C TYR A 10 -5.66 5.88 -0.17
N THR A 11 -4.41 6.19 -0.57
CA THR A 11 -3.23 5.85 0.24
C THR A 11 -3.25 6.56 1.58
N THR A 12 -3.55 7.86 1.58
CA THR A 12 -3.68 8.65 2.80
C THR A 12 -4.74 8.06 3.73
N LYS A 13 -5.91 7.69 3.19
CA LYS A 13 -7.00 7.06 3.94
C LYS A 13 -6.56 5.74 4.58
N ALA A 14 -5.98 4.83 3.81
CA ALA A 14 -5.50 3.54 4.31
C ALA A 14 -4.50 3.69 5.47
N CYS A 15 -3.51 4.57 5.30
CA CYS A 15 -2.53 4.86 6.34
C CYS A 15 -3.18 5.43 7.61
N GLN A 16 -4.18 6.32 7.47
CA GLN A 16 -4.90 6.87 8.62
C GLN A 16 -5.73 5.82 9.34
N ASP A 17 -6.43 4.95 8.62
CA ASP A 17 -7.30 3.94 9.22
C ASP A 17 -6.48 2.85 9.91
N TYR A 18 -5.34 2.45 9.34
CA TYR A 18 -4.40 1.55 10.02
C TYR A 18 -3.86 2.19 11.31
N LYS A 19 -3.53 3.49 11.31
CA LYS A 19 -3.15 4.22 12.53
C LYS A 19 -4.27 4.24 13.56
N LYS A 20 -5.52 4.54 13.17
CA LYS A 20 -6.68 4.56 14.07
C LYS A 20 -6.98 3.18 14.68
N GLN A 21 -6.76 2.13 13.91
CA GLN A 21 -6.92 0.73 14.36
C GLN A 21 -5.72 0.22 15.17
N CYS A 22 -4.71 1.06 15.43
CA CYS A 22 -3.45 0.66 16.08
C CYS A 22 -2.73 -0.50 15.36
N LYS A 23 -2.94 -0.65 14.05
CA LYS A 23 -2.25 -1.65 13.22
C LYS A 23 -0.87 -1.12 12.84
N SER A 24 0.16 -1.92 13.08
CA SER A 24 1.51 -1.59 12.63
C SER A 24 1.63 -1.77 11.12
N PHE A 25 2.25 -0.83 10.43
CA PHE A 25 2.52 -0.94 8.99
C PHE A 25 3.80 -0.21 8.62
N ILE A 26 4.40 -0.67 7.51
CA ILE A 26 5.45 0.03 6.79
C ILE A 26 4.80 0.67 5.57
N TYR A 27 5.01 1.97 5.40
CA TYR A 27 4.61 2.70 4.21
C TYR A 27 5.79 2.82 3.23
N VAL A 28 5.53 2.56 1.96
CA VAL A 28 6.49 2.67 0.87
C VAL A 28 5.90 3.61 -0.19
N ASN A 29 6.49 4.81 -0.31
CA ASN A 29 6.17 5.72 -1.40
C ASN A 29 6.82 5.22 -2.69
N VAL A 30 6.03 4.92 -3.71
CA VAL A 30 6.52 4.29 -4.96
C VAL A 30 7.07 5.30 -5.97
N GLU A 31 6.89 6.61 -5.75
CA GLU A 31 7.42 7.64 -6.66
C GLU A 31 8.90 7.91 -6.44
N ASN A 32 9.33 7.87 -5.19
CA ASN A 32 10.72 8.12 -4.80
C ASN A 32 11.50 6.84 -4.51
N ASN A 33 10.88 5.67 -4.66
CA ASN A 33 11.50 4.38 -4.42
C ASN A 33 11.25 3.39 -5.58
N PRO A 34 12.17 3.32 -6.57
CA PRO A 34 12.03 2.41 -7.71
C PRO A 34 11.93 0.94 -7.32
N GLN A 35 12.64 0.50 -6.27
CA GLN A 35 12.54 -0.87 -5.77
C GLN A 35 11.20 -1.13 -5.09
N GLY A 36 10.65 -0.12 -4.42
CA GLY A 36 9.31 -0.15 -3.86
C GLY A 36 8.23 -0.29 -4.93
N LEU A 37 8.40 0.42 -6.05
CA LEU A 37 7.52 0.30 -7.20
C LEU A 37 7.57 -1.09 -7.83
N GLU A 38 8.77 -1.64 -8.07
CA GLU A 38 8.94 -2.99 -8.62
C GLU A 38 8.22 -4.02 -7.75
N LYS A 39 8.44 -3.99 -6.43
CA LYS A 39 7.72 -4.86 -5.49
C LYS A 39 6.20 -4.67 -5.51
N MET A 40 5.73 -3.42 -5.58
CA MET A 40 4.29 -3.15 -5.68
C MET A 40 3.69 -3.83 -6.90
N LEU A 41 4.36 -3.73 -8.06
CA LEU A 41 3.92 -4.36 -9.32
C LEU A 41 3.95 -5.89 -9.23
N GLU A 42 4.94 -6.48 -8.56
CA GLU A 42 4.96 -7.93 -8.30
C GLU A 42 3.72 -8.37 -7.50
N TYR A 43 3.36 -7.63 -6.45
CA TYR A 43 2.19 -7.95 -5.63
C TYR A 43 0.85 -7.73 -6.36
N SER A 44 0.80 -6.79 -7.31
CA SER A 44 -0.41 -6.44 -8.06
C SER A 44 -0.51 -7.12 -9.43
N ASN A 45 0.33 -8.10 -9.76
CA ASN A 45 0.40 -8.74 -11.07
C ASN A 45 0.62 -7.74 -12.23
N GLY A 46 1.36 -6.67 -11.97
CA GLY A 46 1.68 -5.61 -12.94
C GLY A 46 0.70 -4.44 -12.97
N ASP A 47 -0.39 -4.49 -12.20
CA ASP A 47 -1.38 -3.41 -12.18
C ASP A 47 -0.87 -2.20 -11.38
N TYR A 48 -0.82 -1.04 -12.03
CA TYR A 48 -0.47 0.22 -11.36
C TYR A 48 -1.72 0.83 -10.70
N VAL A 49 -2.19 0.20 -9.62
CA VAL A 49 -3.32 0.68 -8.81
C VAL A 49 -2.86 0.84 -7.37
N ILE A 50 -3.06 2.03 -6.78
CA ILE A 50 -2.62 2.35 -5.42
C ILE A 50 -3.79 2.72 -4.51
N PRO A 51 -3.69 2.45 -3.20
CA PRO A 51 -2.60 1.73 -2.55
C PRO A 51 -2.63 0.21 -2.83
N VAL A 52 -1.48 -0.45 -2.70
CA VAL A 52 -1.41 -1.92 -2.59
C VAL A 52 -1.05 -2.25 -1.14
N ILE A 53 -1.89 -3.03 -0.49
CA ILE A 53 -1.75 -3.38 0.93
C ILE A 53 -1.41 -4.87 1.02
N VAL A 54 -0.24 -5.19 1.57
CA VAL A 54 0.24 -6.56 1.75
C VAL A 54 0.21 -6.87 3.24
N ASN A 55 -0.70 -7.74 3.68
CA ASN A 55 -0.69 -8.24 5.05
C ASN A 55 0.17 -9.50 5.09
N VAL A 56 1.38 -9.38 5.65
CA VAL A 56 2.38 -10.46 5.66
C VAL A 56 1.93 -11.62 6.54
N ASP A 57 1.26 -11.31 7.66
CA ASP A 57 0.80 -12.32 8.62
C ASP A 57 -0.36 -13.17 8.08
N GLU A 58 -1.25 -12.55 7.31
CA GLU A 58 -2.44 -13.20 6.73
C GLU A 58 -2.18 -13.76 5.32
N GLY A 59 -1.04 -13.41 4.70
CA GLY A 59 -0.64 -13.88 3.39
C GLY A 59 -1.52 -13.34 2.24
N ASN A 60 -2.24 -12.24 2.45
CA ASN A 60 -3.11 -11.63 1.43
C ASN A 60 -2.59 -10.27 0.94
N VAL A 61 -2.98 -9.96 -0.30
CA VAL A 61 -2.76 -8.69 -0.97
C VAL A 61 -4.11 -8.07 -1.30
N GLU A 62 -4.27 -6.78 -0.99
CA GLU A 62 -5.41 -5.95 -1.34
C GLU A 62 -4.95 -4.83 -2.27
N ILE A 63 -5.74 -4.57 -3.32
CA ILE A 63 -5.43 -3.57 -4.36
C ILE A 63 -6.52 -2.50 -4.35
N GLY A 64 -6.10 -1.24 -4.17
CA GLY A 64 -7.00 -0.13 -3.89
C GLY A 64 -7.43 -0.10 -2.42
N TYR A 65 -8.10 0.98 -2.02
CA TYR A 65 -8.65 1.11 -0.67
C TYR A 65 -9.80 2.12 -0.66
N THR A 66 -11.02 1.68 -0.33
CA THR A 66 -12.22 2.53 -0.31
C THR A 66 -12.92 2.58 1.04
N ASP A 67 -12.66 1.61 1.92
CA ASP A 67 -13.26 1.47 3.26
C ASP A 67 -12.91 2.66 4.16
#